data_AF-A0A6N8ADN9-F1
#
_entry.id   AF-A0A6N8ADN9-F1
#
_cell.length_a   1.000
_cell.length_b   1.000
_cell.length_c   1.000
_cell.angle_alpha   90.00
_cell.angle_beta   90.00
_cell.angle_gamma   90.00
#
_symmetry.space_group_name_H-M   'P 1'
#
loop_
_entity.id
_entity.type
_entity.pdbx_description
1 polymer ?
#
loop_
_entity_poly.entity_id
_entity_poly.type
_entity_poly.pdbx_seq_one_letter_code
_entity_poly.pdbx_strand_id
1 'polypeptide(L)'
;MQDIDKTRENLSEKTPLFRRFQRLFRRAEVKHPDTDLASNPDAVRTQVLTQMRGFSSEPYFQIADEKLRLLSVFDDLKYDRADVDMVSPAMRKHVVGKLGPLGFRQTSGTVLEHAEADIRVHIPKFHALGASPFDIARYTQKRPQDYCLLTPTQVACQFVDSYELDDAVQRIEVLITKHPINLLKLADYLEGKPKHRAFREVLGHIKRQQRIAVESEPLCRRRSLG
;
A
#
# COMPACT_ATOMS: atom_id res chain seq x y z
N MET A 1 38.33 29.65 -38.68
CA MET A 1 38.05 29.91 -40.10
C MET A 1 38.96 28.98 -40.88
N GLN A 2 38.34 27.98 -41.53
CA GLN A 2 38.86 26.95 -42.44
C GLN A 2 39.79 25.88 -41.80
N ASP A 3 39.31 24.66 -41.55
CA ASP A 3 38.83 23.58 -42.46
C ASP A 3 40.01 22.77 -43.04
N ILE A 4 40.21 21.52 -42.57
CA ILE A 4 39.70 20.25 -43.14
C ILE A 4 40.42 19.99 -44.47
N ASP A 5 41.21 18.93 -44.62
CA ASP A 5 40.84 17.61 -45.16
C ASP A 5 42.16 17.08 -45.79
N LYS A 6 42.50 15.81 -45.99
CA LYS A 6 41.67 14.70 -46.46
C LYS A 6 42.55 13.43 -46.56
N THR A 7 41.92 12.28 -46.27
CA THR A 7 42.02 10.98 -47.00
C THR A 7 43.32 10.15 -46.98
N ARG A 8 43.27 8.92 -46.42
CA ARG A 8 42.87 7.60 -47.02
C ARG A 8 44.03 6.99 -47.82
N GLU A 9 44.28 5.68 -47.92
CA GLU A 9 43.64 4.42 -47.51
C GLU A 9 44.68 3.30 -47.76
N ASN A 10 44.60 2.20 -47.00
CA ASN A 10 44.67 0.77 -47.41
C ASN A 10 45.64 0.33 -48.53
N LEU A 11 46.23 -0.87 -48.57
CA LEU A 11 46.22 -2.13 -47.83
C LEU A 11 47.37 -2.91 -48.48
N SER A 12 48.02 -3.84 -47.77
CA SER A 12 48.29 -5.20 -48.27
C SER A 12 49.43 -5.87 -47.51
N GLU A 13 49.03 -6.90 -46.76
CA GLU A 13 49.64 -8.21 -46.64
C GLU A 13 51.16 -8.33 -46.36
N LYS A 14 51.46 -8.91 -45.19
CA LYS A 14 52.07 -10.25 -45.08
C LYS A 14 52.30 -10.61 -43.60
N THR A 15 51.54 -11.60 -43.11
CA THR A 15 51.99 -12.50 -42.03
C THR A 15 53.05 -13.46 -42.63
N PRO A 16 53.96 -14.12 -41.87
CA PRO A 16 53.61 -14.95 -40.71
C PRO A 16 54.66 -15.03 -39.57
N LEU A 17 54.26 -15.77 -38.52
CA LEU A 17 55.13 -16.51 -37.58
C LEU A 17 56.00 -15.69 -36.62
N PHE A 18 55.61 -15.67 -35.34
CA PHE A 18 56.38 -16.15 -34.18
C PHE A 18 55.79 -15.61 -32.86
N ARG A 19 55.68 -16.50 -31.87
CA ARG A 19 55.30 -16.36 -30.42
C ARG A 19 54.10 -17.26 -30.12
N ARG A 20 54.28 -18.55 -29.81
CA ARG A 20 54.94 -19.15 -28.62
C ARG A 20 54.41 -18.58 -27.30
N PHE A 21 53.86 -19.50 -26.50
CA PHE A 21 53.48 -19.42 -25.09
C PHE A 21 52.17 -18.72 -24.72
N GLN A 22 51.05 -19.45 -24.75
CA GLN A 22 50.01 -19.32 -23.73
C GLN A 22 49.39 -20.68 -23.35
N ARG A 23 49.62 -21.02 -22.07
CA ARG A 23 48.64 -21.61 -21.13
C ARG A 23 48.22 -23.07 -21.33
N LEU A 24 49.12 -23.94 -20.84
CA LEU A 24 48.75 -24.96 -19.86
C LEU A 24 48.03 -24.29 -18.68
N PHE A 25 46.70 -24.33 -18.65
CA PHE A 25 45.91 -24.39 -17.41
C PHE A 25 44.56 -25.02 -17.76
N ARG A 26 44.51 -26.33 -17.63
CA ARG A 26 43.29 -27.14 -17.60
C ARG A 26 42.48 -26.67 -16.40
N ARG A 27 41.54 -25.74 -16.62
CA ARG A 27 40.63 -25.25 -15.58
C ARG A 27 39.68 -26.41 -15.28
N ALA A 28 39.83 -26.99 -14.09
CA ALA A 28 38.81 -27.86 -13.54
C ALA A 28 37.48 -27.10 -13.57
N GLU A 29 36.47 -27.68 -14.21
CA GLU A 29 35.08 -27.23 -14.06
C GLU A 29 34.71 -27.46 -12.59
N VAL A 30 34.86 -26.41 -11.79
CA VAL A 30 34.18 -26.31 -10.51
C VAL A 30 32.72 -26.16 -10.86
N LYS A 31 31.96 -27.25 -10.73
CA LYS A 31 30.51 -27.19 -10.62
C LYS A 31 30.19 -26.29 -9.43
N HIS A 32 29.84 -25.05 -9.70
CA HIS A 32 29.17 -24.21 -8.72
C HIS A 32 27.84 -24.90 -8.38
N PRO A 33 27.58 -25.24 -7.11
CA PRO A 33 26.26 -25.71 -6.72
C PRO A 33 25.29 -24.54 -6.88
N ASP A 34 24.38 -24.68 -7.84
CA ASP A 34 23.06 -24.04 -7.94
C ASP A 34 22.82 -22.84 -7.00
N THR A 35 23.40 -21.69 -7.33
CA THR A 35 22.72 -20.41 -7.11
C THR A 35 21.65 -20.31 -8.19
N ASP A 36 20.43 -20.72 -7.84
CA ASP A 36 19.16 -20.05 -8.19
C ASP A 36 17.97 -20.94 -7.75
N LEU A 37 17.82 -21.11 -6.44
CA LEU A 37 16.47 -21.19 -5.88
C LEU A 37 15.90 -19.77 -5.96
N ALA A 38 15.46 -19.36 -7.15
CA ALA A 38 14.61 -18.19 -7.28
C ALA A 38 13.39 -18.47 -6.41
N SER A 39 13.33 -17.84 -5.24
CA SER A 39 12.21 -17.91 -4.31
C SER A 39 10.93 -17.76 -5.12
N ASN A 40 10.09 -18.79 -5.18
CA ASN A 40 8.85 -18.73 -5.96
C ASN A 40 8.07 -17.47 -5.51
N PRO A 41 7.91 -16.45 -6.38
CA PRO A 41 7.34 -15.16 -5.97
C PRO A 41 5.96 -15.30 -5.34
N ASP A 42 5.19 -16.30 -5.75
CA ASP A 42 3.87 -16.59 -5.19
C ASP A 42 3.94 -17.19 -3.78
N ALA A 43 4.96 -18.01 -3.51
CA ALA A 43 5.21 -18.55 -2.18
C ALA A 43 5.63 -17.44 -1.21
N VAL A 44 6.55 -16.56 -1.65
CA VAL A 44 6.97 -15.38 -0.89
C VAL A 44 5.77 -14.46 -0.64
N ARG A 45 4.96 -14.19 -1.67
CA ARG A 45 3.74 -13.38 -1.54
C ARG A 45 2.78 -13.97 -0.52
N THR A 46 2.55 -15.28 -0.55
CA THR A 46 1.65 -15.96 0.39
C THR A 46 2.16 -15.85 1.83
N GLN A 47 3.47 -15.98 2.02
CA GLN A 47 4.10 -15.79 3.34
C GLN A 47 3.92 -14.35 3.84
N VAL A 48 4.22 -13.35 3.00
CA VAL A 48 4.06 -11.93 3.35
C VAL A 48 2.61 -11.61 3.70
N LEU A 49 1.65 -12.09 2.92
CA LEU A 49 0.21 -11.89 3.21
C LEU A 49 -0.19 -12.54 4.54
N THR A 50 0.34 -13.72 4.85
CA THR A 50 0.10 -14.39 6.13
C THR A 50 0.66 -13.57 7.30
N GLN A 51 1.86 -13.00 7.15
CA GLN A 51 2.43 -12.11 8.16
C GLN A 51 1.62 -10.82 8.30
N MET A 52 1.16 -10.23 7.19
CA MET A 52 0.32 -9.03 7.21
C MET A 52 -1.03 -9.26 7.90
N ARG A 53 -1.63 -10.46 7.79
CA ARG A 53 -2.84 -10.82 8.56
C ARG A 53 -2.61 -10.80 10.07
N GLY A 54 -1.37 -10.97 10.52
CA GLY A 54 -0.97 -10.79 11.91
C GLY A 54 -1.19 -9.37 12.44
N PHE A 55 -1.31 -8.36 11.57
CA PHE A 55 -1.66 -7.00 11.99
C PHE A 55 -3.12 -6.85 12.43
N SER A 56 -3.96 -7.88 12.29
CA SER A 56 -5.32 -7.85 12.81
C SER A 56 -5.38 -7.62 14.34
N SER A 57 -4.36 -8.00 15.09
CA SER A 57 -4.25 -7.68 16.53
C SER A 57 -3.59 -6.33 16.81
N GLU A 58 -3.06 -5.65 15.79
CA GLU A 58 -2.36 -4.38 15.97
C GLU A 58 -3.38 -3.23 16.14
N PRO A 59 -3.15 -2.35 17.11
CA PRO A 59 -4.14 -1.33 17.48
C PRO A 59 -4.44 -0.27 16.41
N TYR A 60 -3.45 0.13 15.62
CA TYR A 60 -3.50 1.31 14.74
C TYR A 60 -3.40 0.97 13.26
N PHE A 61 -3.07 -0.27 12.89
CA PHE A 61 -2.84 -0.67 11.53
C PHE A 61 -3.36 -2.08 11.29
N GLN A 62 -4.22 -2.27 10.28
CA GLN A 62 -4.73 -3.59 9.95
C GLN A 62 -5.05 -3.74 8.46
N ILE A 63 -5.14 -4.98 8.00
CA ILE A 63 -5.88 -5.27 6.77
C ILE A 63 -7.36 -5.07 7.08
N ALA A 64 -7.97 -4.05 6.47
CA ALA A 64 -9.39 -3.80 6.64
C ALA A 64 -10.24 -4.69 5.73
N ASP A 65 -9.74 -4.98 4.52
CA ASP A 65 -10.45 -5.81 3.57
C ASP A 65 -9.50 -6.43 2.54
N GLU A 66 -9.41 -7.76 2.52
CA GLU A 66 -8.56 -8.48 1.57
C GLU A 66 -9.12 -8.48 0.14
N LYS A 67 -10.44 -8.44 -0.03
CA LYS A 67 -11.10 -8.48 -1.34
C LYS A 67 -10.87 -7.16 -2.09
N LEU A 68 -11.02 -6.04 -1.39
CA LEU A 68 -10.76 -4.70 -1.90
C LEU A 68 -9.28 -4.30 -1.80
N ARG A 69 -8.45 -5.10 -1.11
CA ARG A 69 -7.02 -4.85 -0.85
C ARG A 69 -6.81 -3.52 -0.13
N LEU A 70 -7.58 -3.31 0.93
CA LEU A 70 -7.54 -2.11 1.74
C LEU A 70 -6.80 -2.37 3.06
N LEU A 71 -5.85 -1.49 3.34
CA LEU A 71 -5.23 -1.35 4.63
C LEU A 71 -5.80 -0.11 5.30
N SER A 72 -6.15 -0.23 6.58
CA SER A 72 -6.56 0.90 7.40
C SER A 72 -5.44 1.24 8.36
N VAL A 73 -5.14 2.52 8.46
CA VAL A 73 -4.31 3.08 9.55
C VAL A 73 -5.11 4.14 10.29
N PHE A 74 -5.03 4.12 11.61
CA PHE A 74 -5.77 4.97 12.54
C PHE A 74 -4.78 5.70 13.48
N ASP A 75 -5.15 6.88 13.97
CA ASP A 75 -4.29 7.73 14.80
C ASP A 75 -5.01 8.15 16.09
N ASP A 76 -6.02 9.03 15.96
CA ASP A 76 -6.74 9.63 17.10
C ASP A 76 -8.26 9.42 17.00
N LEU A 77 -8.90 9.27 18.16
CA LEU A 77 -10.34 9.18 18.35
C LEU A 77 -11.03 10.54 18.17
N LYS A 78 -10.29 11.63 18.38
CA LYS A 78 -10.81 12.99 18.25
C LYS A 78 -10.62 13.43 16.80
N TYR A 79 -11.72 13.42 16.06
CA TYR A 79 -11.77 14.11 14.78
C TYR A 79 -11.98 15.59 15.03
N ASP A 80 -10.99 16.43 14.70
CA ASP A 80 -11.25 17.86 14.60
C ASP A 80 -12.12 18.12 13.36
N ARG A 81 -13.03 19.09 13.47
CA ARG A 81 -14.01 19.42 12.43
C ARG A 81 -13.37 19.98 11.16
N ALA A 82 -12.10 20.40 11.25
CA ALA A 82 -11.33 20.95 10.13
C ALA A 82 -10.44 19.91 9.42
N ASP A 83 -10.35 18.67 9.93
CA ASP A 83 -9.31 17.76 9.48
C ASP A 83 -9.58 17.19 8.09
N VAL A 84 -8.60 17.38 7.23
CA VAL A 84 -8.50 16.66 5.98
C VAL A 84 -8.32 15.19 6.33
N ASP A 85 -9.22 14.35 5.84
CA ASP A 85 -9.18 12.90 6.03
C ASP A 85 -8.03 12.33 5.18
N MET A 86 -6.81 12.44 5.69
CA MET A 86 -5.57 12.05 5.02
C MET A 86 -4.65 11.25 5.95
N VAL A 87 -3.81 10.39 5.37
CA VAL A 87 -2.79 9.66 6.13
C VAL A 87 -1.71 10.63 6.61
N SER A 88 -1.67 10.88 7.92
CA SER A 88 -0.72 11.79 8.56
C SER A 88 0.73 11.28 8.47
N PRO A 89 1.74 12.16 8.67
CA PRO A 89 3.14 11.72 8.79
C PRO A 89 3.36 10.67 9.90
N ALA A 90 2.65 10.79 11.03
CA ALA A 90 2.75 9.84 12.15
C ALA A 90 2.20 8.45 11.76
N MET A 91 1.01 8.42 11.16
CA MET A 91 0.40 7.21 10.59
C MET A 91 1.33 6.53 9.58
N ARG A 92 1.90 7.32 8.67
CA ARG A 92 2.86 6.83 7.67
C ARG A 92 4.10 6.23 8.32
N LYS A 93 4.71 6.93 9.28
CA LYS A 93 5.89 6.45 10.01
C LYS A 93 5.60 5.14 10.73
N HIS A 94 4.43 5.03 11.37
CA HIS A 94 3.99 3.80 12.03
C HIS A 94 3.89 2.65 11.03
N VAL A 95 3.21 2.84 9.90
CA VAL A 95 3.04 1.81 8.87
C VAL A 95 4.37 1.38 8.26
N VAL A 96 5.28 2.33 7.98
CA VAL A 96 6.65 2.00 7.53
C VAL A 96 7.39 1.16 8.57
N GLY A 97 7.27 1.50 9.85
CA GLY A 97 7.86 0.72 10.94
C GLY A 97 7.29 -0.70 11.07
N LYS A 98 6.01 -0.90 10.74
CA LYS A 98 5.36 -2.22 10.78
C LYS A 98 5.67 -3.08 9.55
N LEU A 99 5.69 -2.47 8.36
CA LEU A 99 5.92 -3.20 7.11
C LEU A 99 7.41 -3.40 6.81
N GLY A 100 8.29 -2.55 7.34
CA GLY A 100 9.75 -2.66 7.14
C GLY A 100 10.34 -4.01 7.53
N PRO A 101 10.04 -4.57 8.73
CA PRO A 101 10.48 -5.90 9.13
C PRO A 101 9.97 -7.04 8.22
N LEU A 102 8.89 -6.81 7.46
CA LEU A 102 8.39 -7.74 6.46
C LEU A 102 9.05 -7.58 5.09
N GLY A 103 10.06 -6.73 4.94
CA GLY A 103 10.79 -6.54 3.68
C GLY A 103 10.26 -5.41 2.78
N PHE A 104 9.22 -4.69 3.19
CA PHE A 104 8.75 -3.52 2.45
C PHE A 104 9.73 -2.35 2.57
N ARG A 105 9.97 -1.66 1.46
CA ARG A 105 10.80 -0.45 1.39
C ARG A 105 10.03 0.69 0.76
N GLN A 106 10.21 1.90 1.29
CA GLN A 106 9.62 3.09 0.68
C GLN A 106 10.40 3.47 -0.58
N THR A 107 9.78 3.29 -1.75
CA THR A 107 10.39 3.63 -3.04
C THR A 107 10.01 5.02 -3.53
N SER A 108 8.91 5.58 -3.01
CA SER A 108 8.53 6.97 -3.25
C SER A 108 7.71 7.55 -2.08
N GLY A 109 7.35 8.83 -2.18
CA GLY A 109 6.43 9.47 -1.23
C GLY A 109 5.03 8.82 -1.17
N THR A 110 4.68 7.89 -2.07
CA THR A 110 3.34 7.28 -2.13
C THR A 110 3.36 5.76 -2.28
N VAL A 111 4.53 5.12 -2.26
CA VAL A 111 4.62 3.68 -2.52
C VAL A 111 5.60 3.04 -1.53
N LEU A 112 5.13 1.97 -0.88
CA LEU A 112 5.97 0.98 -0.21
C LEU A 112 5.96 -0.29 -1.05
N GLU A 113 7.13 -0.87 -1.32
CA GLU A 113 7.29 -2.00 -2.23
C GLU A 113 7.99 -3.15 -1.53
N HIS A 114 7.46 -4.36 -1.71
CA HIS A 114 8.13 -5.61 -1.41
C HIS A 114 8.50 -6.29 -2.72
N ALA A 115 9.75 -6.11 -3.16
CA ALA A 115 10.21 -6.54 -4.48
C ALA A 115 10.05 -8.06 -4.72
N GLU A 116 10.46 -8.90 -3.76
CA GLU A 116 10.42 -10.36 -3.93
C GLU A 116 9.01 -10.94 -3.98
N ALA A 117 8.05 -10.33 -3.27
CA ALA A 117 6.64 -10.71 -3.28
C ALA A 117 5.84 -10.07 -4.43
N ASP A 118 6.46 -9.11 -5.12
CA ASP A 118 5.82 -8.20 -6.09
C ASP A 118 4.55 -7.53 -5.53
N ILE A 119 4.59 -7.04 -4.28
CA ILE A 119 3.48 -6.31 -3.66
C ILE A 119 3.85 -4.84 -3.53
N ARG A 120 2.93 -3.95 -3.90
CA ARG A 120 2.99 -2.52 -3.54
C ARG A 120 1.86 -2.13 -2.62
N VAL A 121 2.18 -1.28 -1.65
CA VAL A 121 1.21 -0.54 -0.84
C VAL A 121 1.23 0.91 -1.30
N HIS A 122 0.14 1.33 -1.92
CA HIS A 122 -0.06 2.69 -2.39
C HIS A 122 -0.65 3.56 -1.27
N ILE A 123 -0.14 4.77 -1.14
CA ILE A 123 -0.64 5.80 -0.23
C ILE A 123 -1.20 6.91 -1.13
N PRO A 124 -2.50 6.91 -1.43
CA PRO A 124 -3.08 7.86 -2.37
C PRO A 124 -2.83 9.30 -1.95
N LYS A 125 -2.58 10.18 -2.93
CA LYS A 125 -2.45 11.61 -2.67
C LYS A 125 -3.83 12.26 -2.64
N PHE A 126 -3.99 13.24 -1.76
CA PHE A 126 -5.10 14.16 -1.87
C PHE A 126 -4.85 15.08 -3.08
N HIS A 127 -5.77 15.07 -4.05
CA HIS A 127 -5.60 15.83 -5.29
C HIS A 127 -6.13 17.27 -5.21
N ALA A 128 -7.10 17.54 -4.35
CA ALA A 128 -7.66 18.87 -4.14
C ALA A 128 -8.24 19.03 -2.73
N LEU A 129 -8.22 20.25 -2.20
CA LEU A 129 -8.94 20.58 -0.96
C LEU A 129 -10.45 20.36 -1.18
N GLY A 130 -11.09 19.65 -0.25
CA GLY A 130 -12.50 19.28 -0.37
C GLY A 130 -12.79 18.05 -1.23
N ALA A 131 -11.76 17.36 -1.75
CA ALA A 131 -11.96 16.11 -2.46
C ALA A 131 -12.70 15.07 -1.60
N SER A 132 -13.58 14.31 -2.26
CA SER A 132 -14.38 13.29 -1.60
C SER A 132 -13.52 12.13 -1.11
N PRO A 133 -13.69 11.66 0.14
CA PRO A 133 -13.04 10.44 0.62
C PRO A 133 -13.49 9.19 -0.16
N PHE A 134 -14.61 9.25 -0.89
CA PHE A 134 -15.04 8.20 -1.81
C PHE A 134 -14.13 8.09 -3.04
N ASP A 135 -13.61 9.21 -3.55
CA ASP A 135 -12.78 9.24 -4.76
C ASP A 135 -11.29 8.96 -4.49
N ILE A 136 -10.88 8.79 -3.23
CA ILE A 136 -9.45 8.75 -2.86
C ILE A 136 -8.66 7.65 -3.59
N ALA A 137 -9.27 6.49 -3.82
CA ALA A 137 -8.63 5.37 -4.50
C ALA A 137 -8.82 5.43 -6.03
N ARG A 138 -9.72 6.27 -6.54
CA ARG A 138 -10.17 6.27 -7.93
C ARG A 138 -9.04 6.52 -8.94
N TYR A 139 -8.11 7.41 -8.59
CA TYR A 139 -7.00 7.80 -9.44
C TYR A 139 -5.69 7.06 -9.12
N THR A 140 -5.72 6.15 -8.14
CA THR A 140 -4.54 5.34 -7.79
C THR A 140 -4.57 4.07 -8.63
N GLN A 141 -3.73 4.03 -9.67
CA GLN A 141 -3.57 2.82 -10.48
C GLN A 141 -2.98 1.69 -9.62
N LYS A 142 -3.76 0.63 -9.44
CA LYS A 142 -3.42 -0.49 -8.55
C LYS A 142 -3.50 -1.81 -9.30
N ARG A 143 -2.47 -2.65 -9.16
CA ARG A 143 -2.50 -4.03 -9.67
C ARG A 143 -3.36 -4.93 -8.77
N PRO A 144 -3.78 -6.12 -9.23
CA PRO A 144 -4.60 -7.03 -8.43
C PRO A 144 -3.98 -7.43 -7.08
N GLN A 145 -2.65 -7.53 -7.02
CA GLN A 145 -1.87 -7.91 -5.83
C GLN A 145 -1.51 -6.73 -4.92
N ASP A 146 -1.67 -5.50 -5.40
CA ASP A 146 -1.30 -4.29 -4.65
C ASP A 146 -2.41 -3.90 -3.66
N TYR A 147 -2.04 -3.15 -2.62
CA TYR A 147 -2.93 -2.63 -1.58
C TYR A 147 -2.97 -1.11 -1.57
N CYS A 148 -4.06 -0.54 -1.05
CA CYS A 148 -4.17 0.88 -0.73
C CYS A 148 -4.16 1.08 0.79
N LEU A 149 -3.31 1.98 1.27
CA LEU A 149 -3.30 2.46 2.65
C LEU A 149 -4.19 3.68 2.77
N LEU A 150 -5.25 3.56 3.56
CA LEU A 150 -6.30 4.55 3.72
C LEU A 150 -6.54 4.87 5.20
N THR A 151 -7.14 6.02 5.46
CA THR A 151 -7.74 6.32 6.78
C THR A 151 -8.99 5.45 6.99
N PRO A 152 -9.49 5.29 8.23
CA PRO A 152 -10.66 4.47 8.49
C PRO A 152 -11.93 5.01 7.80
N THR A 153 -12.09 6.33 7.75
CA THR A 153 -13.19 7.00 7.05
C THR A 153 -13.16 6.73 5.55
N GLN A 154 -11.98 6.82 4.92
CA GLN A 154 -11.79 6.46 3.52
C GLN A 154 -12.13 4.98 3.26
N VAL A 155 -11.70 4.06 4.13
CA VAL A 155 -12.07 2.64 4.05
C VAL A 155 -13.58 2.45 4.12
N ALA A 156 -14.25 3.11 5.06
CA ALA A 156 -15.71 3.04 5.19
C ALA A 156 -16.41 3.55 3.91
N CYS A 157 -15.90 4.61 3.28
CA CYS A 157 -16.42 5.09 2.00
C CYS A 157 -16.31 4.01 0.90
N GLN A 158 -15.17 3.30 0.84
CA GLN A 158 -15.01 2.18 -0.10
C GLN A 158 -16.00 1.04 0.18
N PHE A 159 -16.31 0.76 1.45
CA PHE A 159 -17.32 -0.25 1.79
C PHE A 159 -18.72 0.15 1.31
N VAL A 160 -19.11 1.40 1.57
CA VAL A 160 -20.38 1.96 1.09
C VAL A 160 -20.50 1.86 -0.43
N ASP A 161 -19.43 2.12 -1.18
CA ASP A 161 -19.47 2.05 -2.65
C ASP A 161 -19.34 0.64 -3.23
N SER A 162 -18.70 -0.29 -2.50
CA SER A 162 -18.35 -1.62 -3.07
C SER A 162 -19.27 -2.77 -2.64
N TYR A 163 -19.96 -2.67 -1.51
CA TYR A 163 -20.75 -3.76 -0.94
C TYR A 163 -22.24 -3.43 -0.84
N GLU A 164 -23.11 -4.45 -0.80
CA GLU A 164 -24.52 -4.25 -0.48
C GLU A 164 -24.70 -3.64 0.92
N LEU A 165 -25.86 -3.03 1.19
CA LEU A 165 -26.08 -2.25 2.40
C LEU A 165 -25.71 -3.00 3.68
N ASP A 166 -26.24 -4.22 3.85
CA ASP A 166 -26.04 -5.01 5.06
C ASP A 166 -24.57 -5.42 5.25
N ASP A 167 -23.91 -5.83 4.16
CA ASP A 167 -22.48 -6.16 4.15
C ASP A 167 -21.62 -4.93 4.48
N ALA A 168 -21.96 -3.77 3.91
CA ALA A 168 -21.25 -2.52 4.18
C ALA A 168 -21.40 -2.11 5.65
N VAL A 169 -22.62 -2.19 6.21
CA VAL A 169 -22.89 -1.92 7.62
C VAL A 169 -22.07 -2.85 8.51
N GLN A 170 -22.14 -4.16 8.29
CA GLN A 170 -21.42 -5.15 9.09
C GLN A 170 -19.90 -4.90 9.06
N ARG A 171 -19.34 -4.60 7.88
CA ARG A 171 -17.91 -4.30 7.74
C ARG A 171 -17.51 -3.02 8.47
N ILE A 172 -18.34 -1.98 8.41
CA ILE A 172 -18.10 -0.73 9.13
C ILE A 172 -18.20 -0.96 10.64
N GLU A 173 -19.17 -1.75 11.12
CA GLU A 173 -19.27 -2.13 12.52
C GLU A 173 -18.02 -2.84 13.02
N VAL A 174 -17.48 -3.78 12.25
CA VAL A 174 -16.21 -4.44 12.59
C VAL A 174 -15.07 -3.42 12.62
N LEU A 175 -15.00 -2.51 11.64
CA LEU A 175 -13.94 -1.50 11.54
C LEU A 175 -13.93 -0.57 12.77
N ILE A 176 -15.08 0.00 13.15
CA ILE A 176 -15.19 1.00 14.23
C ILE A 176 -14.86 0.47 15.62
N THR A 177 -14.85 -0.87 15.83
CA THR A 177 -14.39 -1.47 17.10
C THR A 177 -12.90 -1.24 17.37
N LYS A 178 -12.11 -0.96 16.33
CA LYS A 178 -10.67 -0.72 16.43
C LYS A 178 -10.27 0.63 15.88
N HIS A 179 -10.84 0.98 14.74
CA HIS A 179 -10.53 2.17 13.98
C HIS A 179 -11.84 2.95 13.79
N PRO A 180 -12.24 3.79 14.76
CA PRO A 180 -13.37 4.70 14.59
C PRO A 180 -13.25 5.49 13.29
N ILE A 181 -14.37 6.01 12.79
CA ILE A 181 -14.46 6.78 11.56
C ILE A 181 -15.07 8.17 11.81
N ASN A 182 -14.77 9.13 10.95
CA ASN A 182 -15.42 10.43 10.96
C ASN A 182 -16.79 10.33 10.29
N LEU A 183 -17.81 10.00 11.09
CA LEU A 183 -19.19 9.81 10.61
C LEU A 183 -19.81 11.08 10.02
N LEU A 184 -19.44 12.26 10.52
CA LEU A 184 -19.92 13.53 9.97
C LEU A 184 -19.37 13.73 8.57
N LYS A 185 -18.06 13.55 8.40
CA LYS A 185 -17.40 13.62 7.10
C LYS A 185 -17.99 12.62 6.12
N LEU A 186 -18.18 11.36 6.53
CA LEU A 186 -18.80 10.37 5.65
C LEU A 186 -20.21 10.81 5.22
N ALA A 187 -21.03 11.31 6.15
CA ALA A 187 -22.39 11.77 5.86
C ALA A 187 -22.44 12.96 4.89
N ASP A 188 -21.50 13.90 5.01
CA ASP A 188 -21.41 15.08 4.13
C ASP A 188 -21.17 14.71 2.66
N TYR A 189 -20.46 13.61 2.40
CA TYR A 189 -20.14 13.14 1.04
C TYR A 189 -21.10 12.06 0.52
N LEU A 190 -22.13 11.70 1.28
CA LEU A 190 -23.18 10.82 0.76
C LEU A 190 -24.01 11.55 -0.31
N GLU A 191 -23.71 11.28 -1.57
CA GLU A 191 -24.49 11.71 -2.73
C GLU A 191 -25.96 11.24 -2.73
N GLY A 192 -26.75 11.80 -3.65
CA GLY A 192 -28.16 11.45 -3.86
C GLY A 192 -28.41 10.11 -4.57
N LYS A 193 -27.42 9.23 -4.74
CA LYS A 193 -27.61 7.92 -5.40
C LYS A 193 -28.30 6.90 -4.48
N PRO A 194 -29.08 5.92 -5.01
CA PRO A 194 -29.90 5.02 -4.19
C PRO A 194 -29.15 4.36 -3.03
N LYS A 195 -27.94 3.86 -3.32
CA LYS A 195 -27.06 3.22 -2.33
C LYS A 195 -26.70 4.13 -1.16
N HIS A 196 -26.35 5.38 -1.44
CA HIS A 196 -26.01 6.37 -0.43
C HIS A 196 -27.21 6.83 0.39
N ARG A 197 -28.39 6.95 -0.24
CA ARG A 197 -29.64 7.24 0.49
C ARG A 197 -29.96 6.12 1.47
N ALA A 198 -29.91 4.87 1.03
CA ALA A 198 -30.13 3.71 1.89
C ALA A 198 -29.12 3.67 3.05
N PHE A 199 -27.85 3.97 2.77
CA PHE A 199 -26.83 4.05 3.82
C PHE A 199 -27.06 5.21 4.80
N ARG A 200 -27.62 6.34 4.35
CA ARG A 200 -27.93 7.49 5.20
C ARG A 200 -28.93 7.11 6.31
N GLU A 201 -29.89 6.23 6.02
CA GLU A 201 -30.89 5.76 6.98
C GLU A 201 -30.28 4.96 8.15
N VAL A 202 -29.16 4.28 7.93
CA VAL A 202 -28.49 3.45 8.96
C VAL A 202 -27.38 4.17 9.73
N LEU A 203 -27.03 5.41 9.35
CA LEU A 203 -25.98 6.18 10.03
C LEU A 203 -26.22 6.36 11.53
N GLY A 204 -27.49 6.51 11.95
CA GLY A 204 -27.84 6.64 13.36
C GLY A 204 -27.45 5.41 14.18
N HIS A 205 -27.62 4.22 13.61
CA HIS A 205 -27.22 2.95 14.23
C HIS A 205 -25.70 2.85 14.34
N ILE A 206 -24.98 3.13 13.24
CA ILE A 206 -23.50 3.11 13.24
C ILE A 206 -22.94 4.11 14.26
N LYS A 207 -23.52 5.31 14.34
CA LYS A 207 -23.14 6.32 15.34
C LYS A 207 -23.29 5.82 16.77
N ARG A 208 -24.37 5.09 17.06
CA ARG A 208 -24.58 4.47 18.38
C ARG A 208 -23.51 3.42 18.66
N GLN A 209 -23.22 2.53 17.70
CA GLN A 209 -22.20 1.48 17.87
C GLN A 209 -20.81 2.07 18.07
N GLN A 210 -20.43 3.09 17.29
CA GLN A 210 -19.13 3.74 17.44
C GLN A 210 -19.00 4.42 18.79
N ARG A 211 -20.07 5.06 19.29
CA ARG A 211 -20.04 5.67 20.63
C ARG A 211 -19.72 4.63 21.71
N ILE A 212 -20.40 3.49 21.67
CA ILE A 212 -20.16 2.37 22.60
C ILE A 212 -18.70 1.90 22.49
N ALA A 213 -18.20 1.71 21.26
CA ALA A 213 -16.84 1.26 21.03
C ALA A 213 -15.80 2.24 21.59
N VAL A 214 -15.94 3.54 21.31
CA VAL A 214 -15.02 4.60 21.78
C VAL A 214 -15.04 4.75 23.29
N GLU A 215 -16.20 4.58 23.94
CA GLU A 215 -16.36 4.65 25.39
C GLU A 215 -15.87 3.38 26.11
N SER A 216 -15.55 2.32 25.37
CA SER A 216 -15.14 1.01 25.89
C SER A 216 -13.66 0.69 25.62
N GLU A 217 -13.13 -0.30 26.33
CA GLU A 217 -11.80 -0.84 26.04
C GLU A 217 -11.78 -1.59 24.69
N PRO A 218 -10.68 -1.51 23.91
CA PRO A 218 -9.42 -0.84 24.23
C PRO A 218 -9.36 0.63 23.76
N LEU A 219 -10.45 1.17 23.21
CA LEU A 219 -10.43 2.49 22.55
C LEU A 219 -10.42 3.63 23.54
N CYS A 220 -11.16 3.56 24.65
CA CYS A 220 -11.27 4.68 25.59
C CYS A 220 -9.93 5.14 26.20
N ARG A 221 -8.90 4.29 26.18
CA ARG A 221 -7.53 4.59 26.63
C ARG A 221 -6.53 4.82 25.51
N ARG A 222 -6.99 4.80 24.26
CA ARG A 222 -6.12 4.92 23.10
C ARG A 222 -5.53 6.32 23.00
N ARG A 223 -4.23 6.40 22.72
CA ARG A 223 -3.49 7.64 22.48
C ARG A 223 -3.20 7.80 20.99
N SER A 224 -2.98 9.02 20.53
CA SER A 224 -2.47 9.28 19.18
C SER A 224 -1.08 8.66 18.97
N LEU A 225 -0.72 8.42 17.71
CA LEU A 225 0.61 7.99 17.26
C LEU A 225 1.63 9.14 17.26
N GLY A 226 1.17 10.39 17.31
CA GLY A 226 1.98 11.62 17.31
C GLY A 226 1.48 12.64 18.32
#